data_AF-A0A1G2Z258-F1
#
_entry.id   AF-A0A1G2Z258-F1
#
_cell.length_a   1.000
_cell.length_b   1.000
_cell.length_c   1.000
_cell.angle_alpha   90.00
_cell.angle_beta   90.00
_cell.angle_gamma   90.00
#
_symmetry.space_group_name_H-M   'P 1'
#
loop_
_entity.id
_entity.type
_entity.pdbx_description
1 polymer ?
#
loop_
_entity_poly.entity_id
_entity_poly.type
_entity_poly.pdbx_seq_one_letter_code
_entity_poly.pdbx_strand_id
1 'polypeptide(L)'
;MDDRNNAPLELTARVIFFGVILSVLLSAANAYLGLFAGMTVSAAIPAAVMALGIMRFFKTSTIYECNLIGTCASAGESLAAGVIFTLPALLLIGFWEQFNYFWVAVIAGFGGLLGTLFTIPLRRSLIVETKLQFPEGVATAKVLETGRKDTSGIRYIVNAAVAGGLFKVGANALGIWPEVMQGARRMGGSLAYFGSNLSPALLSVGYIVGLNIAFLIFLGGALNWFVAIPIVAA
;
A
#
# COMPACT_ATOMS: atom_id res chain seq x y z
N MET A 1 17.91 -37.31 -0.73
CA MET A 1 17.19 -37.66 0.52
C MET A 1 15.93 -36.83 0.55
N ASP A 2 14.81 -37.50 0.70
CA ASP A 2 13.47 -37.05 0.32
C ASP A 2 12.80 -36.29 1.48
N ASP A 3 13.12 -35.00 1.63
CA ASP A 3 12.55 -34.12 2.67
C ASP A 3 11.13 -33.62 2.35
N ARG A 4 10.52 -34.06 1.25
CA ARG A 4 9.20 -33.57 0.80
C ARG A 4 8.04 -34.05 1.68
N ASN A 5 8.22 -35.11 2.46
CA ASN A 5 7.15 -35.71 3.28
C ASN A 5 6.99 -35.11 4.69
N ASN A 6 7.87 -34.18 5.10
CA ASN A 6 7.77 -33.47 6.38
C ASN A 6 7.67 -31.94 6.21
N ALA A 7 7.21 -31.48 5.04
CA ALA A 7 6.88 -30.07 4.86
C ALA A 7 5.75 -29.71 5.84
N PRO A 8 5.96 -28.80 6.81
CA PRO A 8 4.86 -28.35 7.66
C PRO A 8 3.73 -27.83 6.77
N LEU A 9 2.48 -28.11 7.10
CA LEU A 9 1.33 -27.57 6.36
C LEU A 9 1.39 -26.03 6.37
N GLU A 10 1.82 -25.45 5.26
CA GLU A 10 1.92 -23.99 5.10
C GLU A 10 0.57 -23.40 4.68
N LEU A 11 -0.18 -24.10 3.81
CA LEU A 11 -1.48 -23.68 3.33
C LEU A 11 -2.61 -24.31 4.15
N THR A 12 -3.29 -23.50 4.96
CA THR A 12 -4.46 -23.91 5.73
C THR A 12 -5.67 -23.05 5.38
N ALA A 13 -6.88 -23.52 5.70
CA ALA A 13 -8.11 -22.75 5.51
C ALA A 13 -8.06 -21.38 6.23
N ARG A 14 -7.33 -21.30 7.37
CA ARG A 14 -7.09 -20.05 8.11
C ARG A 14 -6.23 -19.08 7.32
N VAL A 15 -5.17 -19.57 6.66
CA VAL A 15 -4.31 -18.76 5.78
C VAL A 15 -5.11 -18.15 4.65
N ILE A 16 -5.97 -18.94 3.99
CA ILE A 16 -6.83 -18.43 2.92
C ILE A 16 -7.79 -17.36 3.47
N PHE A 17 -8.48 -17.66 4.57
CA PHE A 17 -9.46 -16.75 5.15
C PHE A 17 -8.83 -15.41 5.59
N PHE A 18 -7.78 -15.44 6.42
CA PHE A 18 -7.13 -14.23 6.89
C PHE A 18 -6.29 -13.53 5.81
N GLY A 19 -5.73 -14.30 4.87
CA GLY A 19 -5.03 -13.78 3.70
C GLY A 19 -5.96 -12.93 2.83
N VAL A 20 -7.16 -13.42 2.52
CA VAL A 20 -8.18 -12.65 1.76
C VAL A 20 -8.59 -11.40 2.52
N ILE A 21 -8.87 -11.51 3.83
CA ILE A 21 -9.27 -10.35 4.64
C ILE A 21 -8.20 -9.27 4.65
N LEU A 22 -6.94 -9.63 4.93
CA LEU A 22 -5.85 -8.66 4.94
C LEU A 22 -5.54 -8.12 3.55
N SER A 23 -5.67 -8.93 2.51
CA SER A 23 -5.53 -8.50 1.12
C SER A 23 -6.56 -7.44 0.75
N VAL A 24 -7.85 -7.65 1.05
CA VAL A 24 -8.89 -6.65 0.81
C VAL A 24 -8.64 -5.39 1.61
N LEU A 25 -8.31 -5.52 2.90
CA LEU A 25 -8.09 -4.38 3.79
C LEU A 25 -6.91 -3.51 3.34
N LEU A 26 -5.76 -4.13 3.07
CA LEU A 26 -4.55 -3.42 2.67
C LEU A 26 -4.61 -2.92 1.21
N SER A 27 -5.28 -3.66 0.33
CA SER A 27 -5.58 -3.21 -1.03
C SER A 27 -6.45 -1.95 -1.00
N ALA A 28 -7.52 -1.93 -0.19
CA ALA A 28 -8.38 -0.75 -0.04
C ALA A 28 -7.62 0.46 0.54
N ALA A 29 -6.80 0.24 1.57
CA ALA A 29 -5.98 1.29 2.17
C ALA A 29 -4.98 1.87 1.15
N ASN A 30 -4.29 1.01 0.39
CA ASN A 30 -3.35 1.45 -0.64
C ASN A 30 -4.03 2.07 -1.86
N ALA A 31 -5.22 1.62 -2.23
CA ALA A 31 -5.99 2.25 -3.29
C ALA A 31 -6.39 3.68 -2.90
N TYR A 32 -6.87 3.87 -1.66
CA TYR A 32 -7.17 5.20 -1.12
C TYR A 32 -5.92 6.09 -1.09
N LEU A 33 -4.81 5.61 -0.51
CA LEU A 33 -3.58 6.40 -0.42
C LEU A 33 -2.98 6.68 -1.80
N GLY A 34 -2.99 5.73 -2.72
CA GLY A 34 -2.45 5.94 -4.06
C GLY A 34 -3.28 6.90 -4.91
N LEU A 35 -4.61 6.88 -4.80
CA LEU A 35 -5.47 7.87 -5.46
C LEU A 35 -5.36 9.25 -4.82
N PHE A 36 -5.22 9.32 -3.49
CA PHE A 36 -5.16 10.58 -2.75
C PHE A 36 -3.79 11.25 -2.80
N ALA A 37 -2.72 10.48 -2.63
CA ALA A 37 -1.34 10.96 -2.52
C ALA A 37 -0.52 10.74 -3.80
N GLY A 38 -1.03 9.99 -4.78
CA GLY A 38 -0.31 9.64 -6.02
C GLY A 38 0.80 8.61 -5.82
N MET A 39 0.90 7.99 -4.64
CA MET A 39 1.97 7.06 -4.26
C MET A 39 1.43 5.93 -3.40
N THR A 40 1.99 4.73 -3.53
CA THR A 40 1.68 3.60 -2.65
C THR A 40 2.73 3.45 -1.55
N VAL A 41 2.35 2.85 -0.43
CA VAL A 41 3.27 2.52 0.66
C VAL A 41 3.38 1.01 0.73
N SER A 42 4.61 0.50 0.84
CA SER A 42 4.79 -0.94 1.08
C SER A 42 4.06 -1.35 2.36
N ALA A 43 3.16 -2.32 2.20
CA ALA A 43 2.37 -2.89 3.28
C ALA A 43 2.90 -4.24 3.76
N ALA A 44 4.02 -4.75 3.23
CA ALA A 44 4.49 -6.11 3.51
C ALA A 44 4.88 -6.32 4.98
N ILE A 45 5.63 -5.38 5.55
CA ILE A 45 6.05 -5.44 6.96
C ILE A 45 4.84 -5.30 7.90
N PRO A 46 3.96 -4.28 7.76
CA PRO A 46 2.73 -4.21 8.55
C PRO A 46 1.84 -5.45 8.40
N ALA A 47 1.71 -5.99 7.18
CA ALA A 47 0.94 -7.20 6.93
C ALA A 47 1.48 -8.39 7.71
N ALA A 48 2.81 -8.58 7.73
CA ALA A 48 3.44 -9.66 8.49
C ALA A 48 3.22 -9.53 10.00
N VAL A 49 3.29 -8.31 10.55
CA VAL A 49 3.00 -8.07 11.97
C VAL A 49 1.52 -8.29 12.30
N MET A 50 0.61 -7.87 11.42
CA MET A 50 -0.82 -8.16 11.60
C MET A 50 -1.11 -9.66 11.51
N ALA A 51 -0.48 -10.37 10.57
CA ALA A 51 -0.58 -11.82 10.45
C ALA A 51 -0.09 -12.52 11.74
N LEU A 52 1.06 -12.10 12.30
CA LEU A 52 1.52 -12.59 13.60
C LEU A 52 0.51 -12.32 14.72
N GLY A 53 -0.08 -11.13 14.76
CA GLY A 53 -1.06 -10.74 15.78
C GLY A 53 -2.33 -11.59 15.72
N ILE A 54 -2.88 -11.79 14.53
CA ILE A 54 -4.08 -12.60 14.29
C ILE A 54 -3.78 -14.08 14.56
N MET A 55 -2.67 -14.60 14.03
CA MET A 55 -2.34 -16.02 14.15
C MET A 55 -1.99 -16.44 15.57
N ARG A 56 -1.70 -15.48 16.46
CA ARG A 56 -1.44 -15.74 17.88
C ARG A 56 -2.63 -16.28 18.65
N PHE A 57 -3.86 -16.04 18.19
CA PHE A 57 -5.06 -16.65 18.76
C PHE A 57 -5.12 -18.17 18.50
N PHE A 58 -4.30 -18.69 17.58
CA PHE A 58 -4.21 -20.11 17.27
C PHE A 58 -2.91 -20.69 17.81
N LYS A 59 -3.00 -21.58 18.82
CA LYS A 59 -1.84 -22.23 19.45
C LYS A 59 -0.98 -23.06 18.48
N THR A 60 -1.57 -23.50 17.37
CA THR A 60 -0.91 -24.32 16.34
C THR A 60 -0.26 -23.49 15.23
N SER A 61 -0.26 -22.15 15.32
CA SER A 61 0.16 -21.31 14.21
C SER A 61 1.66 -21.41 13.92
N THR A 62 2.03 -21.38 12.64
CA THR A 62 3.43 -21.40 12.19
C THR A 62 3.87 -20.06 11.62
N ILE A 63 5.20 -19.83 11.56
CA ILE A 63 5.76 -18.66 10.87
C ILE A 63 5.43 -18.71 9.37
N TYR A 64 5.38 -19.92 8.79
CA TYR A 64 5.04 -20.13 7.38
C TYR A 64 3.60 -19.71 7.06
N GLU A 65 2.62 -20.03 7.93
CA GLU A 65 1.24 -19.55 7.78
C GLU A 65 1.20 -18.00 7.82
N CYS A 66 1.95 -17.36 8.72
CA CYS A 66 2.02 -15.90 8.81
C CYS A 66 2.67 -15.29 7.57
N ASN A 67 3.72 -15.92 7.05
CA ASN A 67 4.40 -15.52 5.82
C ASN A 67 3.47 -15.59 4.59
N LEU A 68 2.67 -16.66 4.48
CA LEU A 68 1.68 -16.79 3.40
C LEU A 68 0.57 -15.75 3.50
N ILE A 69 0.04 -15.50 4.70
CA ILE A 69 -0.95 -14.43 4.91
C ILE A 69 -0.37 -13.07 4.50
N GLY A 70 0.88 -12.76 4.91
CA GLY A 70 1.58 -11.54 4.51
C GLY A 70 1.80 -11.45 2.99
N THR A 71 2.10 -12.58 2.35
CA THR A 71 2.24 -12.66 0.88
C THR A 71 0.92 -12.38 0.18
N CYS A 72 -0.20 -12.94 0.64
CA CYS A 72 -1.54 -12.63 0.11
C CYS A 72 -1.88 -11.14 0.24
N ALA A 73 -1.51 -10.52 1.36
CA ALA A 73 -1.75 -9.11 1.61
C ALA A 73 -0.92 -8.21 0.68
N SER A 74 0.38 -8.52 0.51
CA SER A 74 1.26 -7.80 -0.43
C SER A 74 0.83 -7.98 -1.89
N ALA A 75 0.37 -9.17 -2.27
CA ALA A 75 -0.16 -9.40 -3.62
C ALA A 75 -1.40 -8.52 -3.91
N GLY A 76 -2.26 -8.29 -2.92
CA GLY A 76 -3.41 -7.39 -3.03
C GLY A 76 -3.01 -5.93 -3.21
N GLU A 77 -1.94 -5.49 -2.55
CA GLU A 77 -1.34 -4.17 -2.74
C GLU A 77 -0.82 -3.98 -4.17
N SER A 78 -0.08 -4.96 -4.70
CA SER A 78 0.49 -4.88 -6.04
C SER A 78 -0.59 -4.85 -7.12
N LEU A 79 -1.69 -5.60 -6.94
CA LEU A 79 -2.86 -5.50 -7.80
C LEU A 79 -3.51 -4.11 -7.72
N ALA A 80 -3.69 -3.58 -6.49
CA ALA A 80 -4.29 -2.26 -6.29
C ALA A 80 -3.49 -1.17 -7.01
N ALA A 81 -2.16 -1.19 -6.92
CA ALA A 81 -1.28 -0.25 -7.59
C ALA A 81 -1.51 -0.24 -9.11
N GLY A 82 -1.60 -1.41 -9.74
CA GLY A 82 -1.91 -1.51 -11.17
C GLY A 82 -3.27 -0.89 -11.54
N VAL A 83 -4.29 -1.12 -10.71
CA VAL A 83 -5.66 -0.64 -10.94
C VAL A 83 -5.77 0.87 -10.76
N ILE A 84 -5.21 1.44 -9.69
CA ILE A 84 -5.38 2.86 -9.36
C ILE A 84 -4.62 3.81 -10.27
N PHE A 85 -3.53 3.38 -10.91
CA PHE A 85 -2.81 4.23 -11.86
C PHE A 85 -3.34 4.14 -13.28
N THR A 86 -4.07 3.07 -13.62
CA THR A 86 -4.54 2.83 -14.99
C THR A 86 -6.00 3.24 -15.19
N LEU A 87 -6.90 2.85 -14.28
CA LEU A 87 -8.34 3.06 -14.49
C LEU A 87 -8.79 4.52 -14.42
N PRO A 88 -8.31 5.35 -13.46
CA PRO A 88 -8.67 6.76 -13.46
C PRO A 88 -8.20 7.46 -14.73
N ALA A 89 -7.07 7.05 -15.32
CA ALA A 89 -6.59 7.60 -16.58
C ALA A 89 -7.60 7.37 -17.72
N LEU A 90 -8.28 6.21 -17.77
CA LEU A 90 -9.32 5.92 -18.76
C LEU A 90 -10.55 6.84 -18.64
N LEU A 91 -10.90 7.25 -17.42
CA LEU A 91 -11.94 8.27 -17.21
C LEU A 91 -11.46 9.66 -17.64
N LEU A 92 -10.22 10.03 -17.28
CA LEU A 92 -9.67 11.35 -17.57
C LEU A 92 -9.51 11.60 -19.08
N ILE A 93 -9.19 10.58 -19.87
CA ILE A 93 -9.12 10.70 -21.34
C ILE A 93 -10.49 10.61 -22.03
N GLY A 94 -11.58 10.46 -21.27
CA GLY A 94 -12.95 10.36 -21.81
C GLY A 94 -13.29 9.03 -22.48
N PHE A 95 -12.48 7.98 -22.31
CA PHE A 95 -12.79 6.66 -22.86
C PHE A 95 -13.92 5.98 -22.08
N TRP A 96 -13.96 6.18 -20.77
CA TRP A 96 -15.06 5.78 -19.91
C TRP A 96 -15.78 7.02 -19.36
N GLU A 97 -17.11 6.99 -19.34
CA GLU A 97 -17.91 8.01 -18.66
C GLU A 97 -18.13 7.68 -17.18
N GLN A 98 -18.12 6.39 -16.84
CA GLN A 98 -18.35 5.87 -15.49
C GLN A 98 -17.57 4.58 -15.26
N PHE A 99 -17.29 4.25 -14.00
CA PHE A 99 -16.65 2.98 -13.66
C PHE A 99 -17.64 1.83 -13.86
N ASN A 100 -17.39 1.01 -14.87
CA ASN A 100 -18.09 -0.25 -15.00
C ASN A 100 -17.43 -1.30 -14.09
N TYR A 101 -17.98 -1.48 -12.88
CA TYR A 101 -17.41 -2.36 -11.85
C TYR A 101 -17.20 -3.80 -12.33
N PHE A 102 -18.04 -4.30 -13.24
CA PHE A 102 -17.86 -5.64 -13.79
C PHE A 102 -16.61 -5.71 -14.65
N TRP A 103 -16.41 -4.78 -15.59
CA TRP A 103 -15.20 -4.72 -16.41
C TRP A 103 -13.96 -4.43 -15.57
N VAL A 104 -14.07 -3.59 -14.55
CA VAL A 104 -12.99 -3.35 -13.58
C VAL A 104 -12.57 -4.65 -12.89
N ALA A 105 -13.54 -5.43 -12.40
CA ALA A 105 -13.26 -6.71 -11.75
C ALA A 105 -12.64 -7.72 -12.72
N VAL A 106 -13.11 -7.77 -13.97
CA VAL A 106 -12.55 -8.65 -15.01
C VAL A 106 -11.11 -8.26 -15.33
N ILE A 107 -10.83 -6.98 -15.62
CA ILE A 107 -9.50 -6.49 -15.96
C ILE A 107 -8.54 -6.68 -14.79
N ALA A 108 -8.94 -6.32 -13.57
CA ALA A 108 -8.15 -6.53 -12.37
C ALA A 108 -7.91 -8.03 -12.10
N GLY A 109 -8.93 -8.88 -12.29
CA GLY A 109 -8.82 -10.32 -12.13
C GLY A 109 -7.83 -10.94 -13.10
N PHE A 110 -7.92 -10.62 -14.40
CA PHE A 110 -6.96 -11.08 -15.41
C PHE A 110 -5.56 -10.52 -15.17
N GLY A 111 -5.45 -9.23 -14.83
CA GLY A 111 -4.17 -8.60 -14.51
C GLY A 111 -3.48 -9.23 -13.29
N GLY A 112 -4.24 -9.52 -12.24
CA GLY A 112 -3.76 -10.23 -11.06
C GLY A 112 -3.31 -11.66 -11.39
N LEU A 113 -4.12 -12.41 -12.13
CA LEU A 113 -3.76 -13.76 -12.59
C LEU A 113 -2.47 -13.75 -13.43
N LEU A 114 -2.36 -12.86 -14.41
CA LEU A 114 -1.16 -12.69 -15.21
C LEU A 114 0.05 -12.32 -14.34
N GLY A 115 -0.10 -11.39 -13.40
CA GLY A 115 0.95 -11.02 -12.46
C GLY A 115 1.46 -12.22 -11.64
N THR A 116 0.55 -13.02 -11.10
CA THR A 116 0.93 -14.24 -10.36
C THR A 116 1.64 -15.26 -11.26
N LEU A 117 1.20 -15.44 -12.51
CA LEU A 117 1.85 -16.32 -13.49
C LEU A 117 3.27 -15.84 -13.83
N PHE A 118 3.45 -14.55 -14.10
CA PHE A 118 4.74 -13.95 -14.43
C PHE A 118 5.73 -13.94 -13.26
N THR A 119 5.25 -14.15 -12.03
CA THR A 119 6.14 -14.30 -10.87
C THR A 119 7.07 -15.52 -11.02
N ILE A 120 6.62 -16.57 -11.71
CA ILE A 120 7.40 -17.81 -11.93
C ILE A 120 8.66 -17.56 -12.78
N PRO A 121 8.56 -17.02 -14.02
CA PRO A 121 9.76 -16.72 -14.82
C PRO A 121 10.60 -15.60 -14.21
N LEU A 122 9.96 -14.56 -13.64
CA LEU A 122 10.68 -13.45 -13.01
C LEU A 122 11.51 -13.90 -11.82
N ARG A 123 11.02 -14.86 -11.02
CA ARG A 123 11.81 -15.44 -9.92
C ARG A 123 13.13 -16.02 -10.42
N ARG A 124 13.12 -16.73 -11.54
CA ARG A 124 14.35 -17.30 -12.11
C ARG A 124 15.32 -16.19 -12.54
N SER A 125 14.83 -15.26 -13.34
CA SER A 125 15.67 -14.18 -13.88
C SER A 125 16.23 -13.28 -12.75
N LEU A 126 15.36 -12.79 -11.87
CA LEU A 126 15.74 -11.80 -10.85
C LEU A 126 16.46 -12.41 -9.65
N ILE A 127 16.04 -13.59 -9.19
CA ILE A 127 16.59 -14.19 -7.95
C ILE A 127 17.73 -15.16 -8.26
N VAL A 128 17.51 -16.10 -9.18
CA VAL A 128 18.46 -17.21 -9.39
C VAL A 128 19.65 -16.75 -10.22
N GLU A 129 19.40 -16.02 -11.30
CA GLU A 129 20.44 -15.60 -12.24
C GLU A 129 21.09 -14.27 -11.81
N THR A 130 20.30 -13.21 -11.62
CA THR A 130 20.82 -11.87 -11.26
C THR A 130 21.20 -11.71 -9.79
N LYS A 131 20.68 -12.56 -8.88
CA LYS A 131 20.92 -12.49 -7.42
C LYS A 131 20.62 -11.10 -6.83
N LEU A 132 19.50 -10.50 -7.23
CA LEU A 132 19.09 -9.20 -6.72
C LEU A 132 18.94 -9.25 -5.20
N GLN A 133 19.27 -8.15 -4.52
CA GLN A 133 19.03 -8.05 -3.07
C GLN A 133 17.54 -7.78 -2.81
N PHE A 134 16.96 -8.49 -1.83
CA PHE A 134 15.55 -8.36 -1.41
C PHE A 134 15.46 -7.80 0.00
N PRO A 135 15.82 -6.52 0.23
CA PRO A 135 15.90 -5.94 1.57
C PRO A 135 14.57 -6.02 2.31
N GLU A 136 13.46 -5.79 1.62
CA GLU A 136 12.11 -5.84 2.19
C GLU A 136 11.69 -7.25 2.60
N GLY A 137 11.97 -8.25 1.76
CA GLY A 137 11.71 -9.65 2.08
C GLY A 137 12.54 -10.12 3.29
N VAL A 138 13.80 -9.72 3.35
CA VAL A 138 14.70 -10.00 4.48
C VAL A 138 14.20 -9.30 5.75
N ALA A 139 13.79 -8.04 5.67
CA ALA A 139 13.22 -7.31 6.80
C ALA A 139 11.94 -7.98 7.31
N THR A 140 11.04 -8.37 6.41
CA THR A 140 9.80 -9.07 6.73
C THR A 140 10.06 -10.41 7.40
N ALA A 141 11.00 -11.20 6.86
CA ALA A 141 11.43 -12.45 7.49
C ALA A 141 11.99 -12.21 8.90
N LYS A 142 12.79 -11.16 9.08
CA LYS A 142 13.34 -10.83 10.41
C LYS A 142 12.26 -10.43 11.40
N VAL A 143 11.25 -9.69 10.96
CA VAL A 143 10.08 -9.32 11.76
C VAL A 143 9.26 -10.56 12.14
N LEU A 144 9.09 -11.52 11.22
CA LEU A 144 8.41 -12.78 11.51
C LEU A 144 9.17 -13.64 12.53
N GLU A 145 10.51 -13.68 12.44
CA GLU A 145 11.37 -14.39 13.40
C GLU A 145 11.33 -13.76 14.80
N THR A 146 11.45 -12.43 14.89
CA THR A 146 11.51 -11.72 16.18
C THR A 146 10.12 -11.55 16.80
N GLY A 147 9.10 -11.31 15.98
CA GLY A 147 7.73 -11.07 16.41
C GLY A 147 7.03 -12.29 17.03
N ARG A 148 7.58 -13.50 16.86
CA ARG A 148 7.11 -14.69 17.57
C ARG A 148 7.58 -14.74 19.03
N LYS A 149 8.72 -14.10 19.34
CA LYS A 149 9.27 -13.99 20.69
C LYS A 149 8.79 -12.71 21.39
N ASP A 150 8.74 -11.61 20.65
CA ASP A 150 8.36 -10.30 21.17
C ASP A 150 7.04 -9.79 20.57
N THR A 151 6.17 -9.26 21.44
CA THR A 151 4.83 -8.75 21.09
C THR A 151 4.83 -7.24 20.89
N SER A 152 5.93 -6.56 21.21
CA SER A 152 6.03 -5.11 21.19
C SER A 152 5.57 -4.51 19.85
N GLY A 153 5.98 -5.11 18.72
CA GLY A 153 5.61 -4.69 17.37
C GLY A 153 4.10 -4.60 17.12
N ILE A 154 3.33 -5.59 17.60
CA ILE A 154 1.87 -5.61 17.43
C ILE A 154 1.22 -4.46 18.22
N ARG A 155 1.70 -4.20 19.44
CA ARG A 155 1.18 -3.11 20.28
C ARG A 155 1.37 -1.75 19.62
N TYR A 156 2.52 -1.53 18.96
CA TYR A 156 2.76 -0.29 18.23
C TYR A 156 1.81 -0.12 17.04
N ILE A 157 1.55 -1.17 16.26
CA ILE A 157 0.61 -1.10 15.13
C ILE A 157 -0.81 -0.82 15.60
N VAL A 158 -1.27 -1.52 16.64
CA VAL A 158 -2.61 -1.30 17.19
C VAL A 158 -2.76 0.13 17.72
N ASN A 159 -1.78 0.61 18.49
CA ASN A 159 -1.81 1.98 19.02
C ASN A 159 -1.78 3.02 17.89
N ALA A 160 -0.96 2.81 16.85
CA ALA A 160 -0.88 3.70 15.70
C ALA A 160 -2.19 3.70 14.89
N ALA A 161 -2.80 2.52 14.69
CA ALA A 161 -4.08 2.39 14.00
C ALA A 161 -5.21 3.10 14.76
N VAL A 162 -5.27 2.94 16.08
CA VAL A 162 -6.26 3.62 16.93
C VAL A 162 -6.03 5.12 16.94
N ALA A 163 -4.80 5.59 17.15
CA ALA A 163 -4.48 7.02 17.17
C ALA A 163 -4.77 7.68 15.81
N GLY A 164 -4.36 7.06 14.70
CA GLY A 164 -4.64 7.53 13.36
C GLY A 164 -6.13 7.52 13.01
N GLY A 165 -6.84 6.47 13.43
CA GLY A 165 -8.29 6.35 13.25
C GLY A 165 -9.05 7.44 14.02
N LEU A 166 -8.73 7.64 15.29
CA LEU A 166 -9.32 8.71 16.10
C LEU A 166 -9.02 10.10 15.55
N PHE A 167 -7.79 10.33 15.06
CA PHE A 167 -7.45 11.61 14.41
C PHE A 167 -8.32 11.84 13.17
N LYS A 168 -8.44 10.83 12.31
CA LYS A 168 -9.22 10.93 11.07
C LYS A 168 -10.71 11.13 11.33
N VAL A 169 -11.27 10.42 12.31
CA VAL A 169 -12.66 10.58 12.75
C VAL A 169 -12.88 11.97 13.37
N GLY A 170 -11.96 12.44 14.21
CA GLY A 170 -12.01 13.79 14.78
C GLY A 170 -11.94 14.89 13.73
N ALA A 171 -11.16 14.69 12.67
CA ALA A 171 -11.05 15.62 11.54
C ALA A 171 -12.32 15.62 10.68
N ASN A 172 -12.71 14.45 10.15
CA ASN A 172 -13.76 14.34 9.13
C ASN A 172 -15.19 14.28 9.71
N ALA A 173 -15.39 13.60 10.84
CA ALA A 173 -16.74 13.39 11.39
C ALA A 173 -17.15 14.46 12.41
N LEU A 174 -16.18 14.99 13.17
CA LEU A 174 -16.45 15.98 14.22
C LEU A 174 -16.01 17.40 13.86
N GLY A 175 -15.24 17.59 12.78
CA GLY A 175 -14.81 18.90 12.30
C GLY A 175 -13.92 19.66 13.28
N ILE A 176 -13.22 18.96 14.18
CA ILE A 176 -12.45 19.58 15.28
C ILE A 176 -11.26 20.38 14.73
N TRP A 177 -10.71 19.96 13.59
CA TRP A 177 -9.61 20.64 12.90
C TRP A 177 -9.74 20.55 11.37
N PRO A 178 -9.32 21.59 10.63
CA PRO A 178 -9.36 21.58 9.17
C PRO A 178 -8.31 20.61 8.60
N GLU A 179 -8.74 19.65 7.77
CA GLU A 179 -7.82 18.73 7.07
C GLU A 179 -6.99 19.45 5.99
N VAL A 180 -7.53 20.53 5.42
CA VAL A 180 -6.84 21.31 4.41
C VAL A 180 -6.74 22.76 4.84
N MET A 181 -5.50 23.23 5.04
CA MET A 181 -5.21 24.64 5.24
C MET A 181 -5.03 25.27 3.87
N GLN A 182 -6.10 25.89 3.36
CA GLN A 182 -6.13 26.53 2.03
C GLN A 182 -6.25 28.04 2.17
N GLY A 183 -5.47 28.76 1.38
CA GLY A 183 -5.55 30.20 1.19
C GLY A 183 -5.44 30.50 -0.30
N ALA A 184 -6.49 31.09 -0.87
CA ALA A 184 -6.46 31.60 -2.24
C ALA A 184 -6.41 33.13 -2.18
N ARG A 185 -5.39 33.74 -2.78
CA ARG A 185 -5.29 35.20 -2.93
C ARG A 185 -5.27 35.54 -4.41
N ARG A 186 -6.25 36.32 -4.85
CA ARG A 186 -6.31 36.81 -6.23
C ARG A 186 -5.26 37.90 -6.39
N MET A 187 -4.25 37.68 -7.22
CA MET A 187 -3.19 38.65 -7.49
C MET A 187 -3.06 38.86 -9.00
N GLY A 188 -3.47 40.05 -9.46
CA GLY A 188 -3.23 40.51 -10.84
C GLY A 188 -3.79 39.63 -11.97
N GLY A 189 -5.01 39.11 -11.83
CA GLY A 189 -5.68 38.31 -12.89
C GLY A 189 -5.51 36.80 -12.78
N SER A 190 -4.54 36.31 -12.00
CA SER A 190 -4.36 34.87 -11.70
C SER A 190 -4.73 34.55 -10.24
N LEU A 191 -5.31 33.36 -10.03
CA LEU A 191 -5.71 32.88 -8.70
C LEU A 191 -4.52 32.14 -8.07
N ALA A 192 -3.78 32.79 -7.18
CA ALA A 192 -2.72 32.12 -6.44
C ALA A 192 -3.36 31.30 -5.31
N TYR A 193 -3.33 29.98 -5.45
CA TYR A 193 -3.85 29.04 -4.48
C TYR A 193 -2.69 28.37 -3.73
N PHE A 194 -2.71 28.46 -2.40
CA PHE A 194 -1.81 27.72 -1.53
C PHE A 194 -2.64 26.82 -0.63
N GLY A 195 -2.36 25.52 -0.65
CA GLY A 195 -3.07 24.54 0.15
C GLY A 195 -2.10 23.53 0.74
N SER A 196 -2.22 23.24 2.03
CA SER A 196 -1.53 22.13 2.68
C SER A 196 -2.55 21.18 3.29
N ASN A 197 -2.46 19.89 2.91
CA ASN A 197 -3.23 18.83 3.55
C ASN A 197 -2.50 18.37 4.81
N LEU A 198 -3.04 18.67 5.98
CA LEU A 198 -2.56 18.14 7.26
C LEU A 198 -3.14 16.75 7.50
N SER A 199 -2.73 15.79 6.67
CA SER A 199 -3.08 14.39 6.86
C SER A 199 -1.95 13.66 7.58
N PRO A 200 -2.20 13.01 8.73
CA PRO A 200 -1.22 12.16 9.39
C PRO A 200 -0.70 11.06 8.46
N ALA A 201 -1.52 10.61 7.51
CA ALA A 201 -1.08 9.64 6.51
C ALA A 201 0.00 10.23 5.59
N LEU A 202 -0.17 11.46 5.09
CA LEU A 202 0.85 12.13 4.27
C LEU A 202 2.14 12.41 5.05
N LEU A 203 2.01 12.81 6.32
CA LEU A 203 3.16 12.99 7.21
C LEU A 203 3.89 11.67 7.45
N SER A 204 3.15 10.58 7.67
CA SER A 204 3.73 9.23 7.84
C SER A 204 4.44 8.75 6.57
N VAL A 205 3.83 8.97 5.41
CA VAL A 205 4.43 8.64 4.11
C VAL A 205 5.75 9.39 3.93
N GLY A 206 5.76 10.71 4.19
CA GLY A 206 6.97 11.53 4.12
C GLY A 206 8.07 11.08 5.09
N TYR A 207 7.68 10.64 6.30
CA TYR A 207 8.62 10.09 7.28
C TYR A 207 9.26 8.77 6.83
N ILE A 208 8.48 7.86 6.23
CA ILE A 208 8.96 6.57 5.73
C ILE A 208 9.88 6.76 4.52
N VAL A 209 9.45 7.60 3.58
CA VAL A 209 10.13 7.84 2.29
C VAL A 209 11.39 8.69 2.46
N GLY A 210 11.43 9.53 3.50
CA GLY A 210 12.59 10.36 3.84
C GLY A 210 12.68 11.64 3.02
N LEU A 211 13.52 12.57 3.50
CA LEU A 211 13.59 13.93 2.96
C LEU A 211 14.07 13.99 1.51
N ASN A 212 14.98 13.11 1.11
CA ASN A 212 15.55 13.11 -0.24
C ASN A 212 14.48 12.86 -1.30
N ILE A 213 13.67 11.82 -1.11
CA ILE A 213 12.62 11.46 -2.06
C ILE A 213 11.45 12.45 -1.94
N ALA A 214 11.09 12.89 -0.72
CA ALA A 214 10.08 13.92 -0.51
C ALA A 214 10.42 15.23 -1.26
N PHE A 215 11.70 15.64 -1.25
CA PHE A 215 12.15 16.81 -1.98
C PHE A 215 12.05 16.62 -3.50
N LEU A 216 12.40 15.45 -4.03
CA LEU A 216 12.25 15.15 -5.45
C LEU A 216 10.78 15.20 -5.89
N ILE A 217 9.87 14.65 -5.10
CA ILE A 217 8.42 14.72 -5.35
C ILE A 217 7.94 16.17 -5.32
N PHE A 218 8.36 16.93 -4.32
CA PHE A 218 8.03 18.36 -4.20
C PHE A 218 8.53 19.14 -5.42
N LEU A 219 9.79 18.93 -5.83
CA LEU A 219 10.38 19.61 -6.98
C LEU A 219 9.66 19.23 -8.29
N GLY A 220 9.32 17.95 -8.48
CA GLY A 220 8.54 17.49 -9.63
C GLY A 220 7.14 18.12 -9.67
N GLY A 221 6.45 18.18 -8.53
CA GLY A 221 5.15 18.86 -8.41
C GLY A 221 5.25 20.37 -8.67
N ALA A 222 6.27 21.03 -8.13
CA ALA A 222 6.53 22.45 -8.33
C ALA A 222 6.82 22.76 -9.81
N LEU A 223 7.70 21.98 -10.46
CA LEU A 223 7.98 22.13 -11.90
C LEU A 223 6.72 21.89 -12.74
N ASN A 224 5.92 20.88 -12.41
CA ASN A 224 4.66 20.64 -13.12
C ASN A 224 3.71 21.84 -13.00
N TRP A 225 3.54 22.38 -11.80
CA TRP A 225 2.61 23.48 -11.53
C TRP A 225 3.09 24.83 -12.09
N PHE A 226 4.37 25.16 -11.93
CA PHE A 226 4.91 26.47 -12.32
C PHE A 226 5.40 26.52 -13.78
N VAL A 227 5.71 25.38 -14.39
CA VAL A 227 6.31 25.33 -15.74
C VAL A 227 5.44 24.54 -16.70
N ALA A 228 5.14 23.27 -16.43
CA ALA A 228 4.47 22.41 -17.41
C ALA A 228 3.02 22.83 -17.70
N ILE A 229 2.20 23.03 -16.67
CA ILE A 229 0.80 23.43 -16.84
C ILE A 229 0.68 24.78 -17.57
N PRO A 230 1.40 25.85 -17.17
CA PRO A 230 1.32 27.13 -17.89
C PRO A 230 1.77 27.06 -19.35
N ILE A 231 2.76 26.23 -19.68
CA ILE A 231 3.24 26.07 -21.06
C ILE A 231 2.19 25.33 -21.91
N VAL A 232 1.55 24.30 -21.38
CA VAL A 232 0.55 23.51 -22.10
C VAL A 232 -0.81 24.23 -22.20
N ALA A 233 -1.12 25.07 -21.22
CA ALA A 233 -2.36 25.86 -21.18
C ALA A 233 -2.28 27.17 -22.00
N ALA A 234 -1.09 27.55 -22.48
CA ALA A 234 -0.86 28.69 -23.37
C ALA A 234 -1.04 28.32 -24.84
#